data_AF-A0A3D9CAS1-F1
#
_entry.id   AF-A0A3D9CAS1-F1
#
_cell.length_a   1.000
_cell.length_b   1.000
_cell.length_c   1.000
_cell.angle_alpha   90.00
_cell.angle_beta   90.00
_cell.angle_gamma   90.00
#
_symmetry.space_group_name_H-M   'P 1'
#
loop_
_entity.id
_entity.type
_entity.pdbx_description
1 polymer ?
#
loop_
_entity_poly.entity_id
_entity_poly.type
_entity_poly.pdbx_seq_one_letter_code
_entity_poly.pdbx_strand_id
1 'polypeptide(L)'
;MEDIICPYPWDCGKTIEPKKLSKHDYDFLSSASEKKMIFMIIHCPECSREFKFNTVQWKSDKFGYSDPNITIEKKGKTIKQLTAILDRAKVDIPLAYFDYLISGEFDSQISIFSNEENFNLYDLNQLCEKINVDGTSYLTISQLKGFVHSLLEITDRISPKGQDLNYKDISNCLTIGSENTKLLCIDYRDQNSLWIFHPDGGDIERISVTLENIIKRQNLNK
;
A
#
# COMPACT_ATOMS: atom_id res chain seq x y z
N MET A 1 20.81 -31.82 -26.51
CA MET A 1 20.46 -30.72 -25.60
C MET A 1 20.49 -31.28 -24.21
N GLU A 2 21.15 -30.58 -23.29
CA GLU A 2 21.20 -30.95 -21.88
C GLU A 2 19.86 -30.62 -21.21
N ASP A 3 19.63 -31.15 -20.01
CA ASP A 3 18.43 -30.84 -19.26
C ASP A 3 18.43 -29.39 -18.76
N ILE A 4 17.23 -28.86 -18.51
CA ILE A 4 16.99 -27.48 -18.11
C ILE A 4 16.44 -27.48 -16.69
N ILE A 5 17.01 -26.67 -15.79
CA ILE A 5 16.50 -26.56 -14.41
C ILE A 5 15.50 -25.40 -14.34
N CYS A 6 14.31 -25.66 -13.78
CA CYS A 6 13.35 -24.59 -13.48
C CYS A 6 13.93 -23.67 -12.38
N PRO A 7 14.00 -22.33 -12.58
CA PRO A 7 14.65 -21.43 -11.63
C PRO A 7 13.79 -21.07 -10.41
N TYR A 8 12.60 -21.68 -10.24
CA TYR A 8 11.69 -21.47 -9.13
C TYR A 8 11.69 -22.69 -8.18
N PRO A 9 12.65 -22.79 -7.23
CA PRO A 9 12.71 -23.91 -6.30
C PRO A 9 11.53 -23.96 -5.33
N TRP A 10 10.91 -22.81 -5.06
CA TRP A 10 9.70 -22.68 -4.25
C TRP A 10 8.41 -23.14 -4.96
N ASP A 11 8.47 -23.35 -6.28
CA ASP A 11 7.35 -23.92 -7.04
C ASP A 11 7.64 -25.38 -7.38
N CYS A 12 8.53 -25.64 -8.36
CA CYS A 12 8.90 -27.01 -8.70
C CYS A 12 10.41 -27.28 -8.62
N GLY A 13 11.26 -26.32 -9.00
CA GLY A 13 12.72 -26.49 -9.07
C GLY A 13 13.20 -27.69 -9.90
N LYS A 14 12.31 -28.31 -10.69
CA LYS A 14 12.58 -29.60 -11.34
C LYS A 14 13.55 -29.45 -12.49
N THR A 15 14.27 -30.54 -12.75
CA THR A 15 15.03 -30.75 -13.98
C THR A 15 14.08 -31.19 -15.08
N ILE A 16 14.15 -30.53 -16.23
CA ILE A 16 13.26 -30.65 -17.37
C ILE A 16 14.06 -31.19 -18.54
N GLU A 17 13.68 -32.37 -19.02
CA GLU A 17 14.16 -32.86 -20.32
C GLU A 17 13.57 -31.97 -21.42
N PRO A 18 14.36 -31.44 -22.38
CA PRO A 18 13.85 -30.52 -23.41
C PRO A 18 12.64 -31.06 -24.18
N LYS A 19 12.56 -32.37 -24.40
CA LYS A 19 11.44 -33.02 -25.10
C LYS A 19 10.10 -32.95 -24.35
N LYS A 20 10.12 -32.64 -23.05
CA LYS A 20 8.90 -32.46 -22.23
C LYS A 20 8.34 -31.04 -22.34
N LEU A 21 9.08 -30.11 -22.96
CA LEU A 21 8.55 -28.78 -23.27
C LEU A 21 7.36 -28.89 -24.22
N SER A 22 6.54 -27.84 -24.25
CA SER A 22 5.53 -27.70 -25.30
C SER A 22 6.20 -27.74 -26.68
N LYS A 23 5.48 -28.19 -27.70
CA LYS A 23 6.01 -28.22 -29.07
C LYS A 23 6.56 -26.87 -29.50
N HIS A 24 5.83 -25.79 -29.18
CA HIS A 24 6.25 -24.42 -29.44
C HIS A 24 7.59 -24.08 -28.78
N ASP A 25 7.72 -24.35 -27.47
CA ASP A 25 8.93 -23.99 -26.72
C ASP A 25 10.12 -24.88 -27.10
N TYR A 26 9.90 -26.14 -27.45
CA TYR A 26 10.93 -27.03 -27.97
C TYR A 26 11.46 -26.58 -29.33
N ASP A 27 10.57 -26.21 -30.26
CA ASP A 27 10.93 -25.69 -31.58
C ASP A 27 11.69 -24.36 -31.43
N PHE A 28 11.24 -23.49 -30.52
CA PHE A 28 11.91 -22.23 -30.22
C PHE A 28 13.29 -22.44 -29.58
N LEU A 29 13.41 -23.35 -28.61
CA LEU A 29 14.69 -23.72 -27.99
C LEU A 29 15.68 -24.28 -29.02
N SER A 30 15.20 -25.09 -29.96
CA SER A 30 16.03 -25.65 -31.03
C SER A 30 16.61 -24.54 -31.92
N SER A 31 15.75 -23.64 -32.41
CA SER A 31 16.19 -22.50 -33.23
C SER A 31 17.08 -21.53 -32.46
N ALA A 32 16.76 -21.25 -31.20
CA ALA A 32 17.53 -20.36 -30.33
C ALA A 32 18.91 -20.93 -29.98
N SER A 33 19.04 -22.26 -29.89
CA SER A 33 20.33 -22.93 -29.68
C SER A 33 21.23 -22.83 -30.91
N GLU A 34 20.67 -23.06 -32.10
CA GLU A 34 21.40 -22.89 -33.38
C GLU A 34 21.88 -21.45 -33.58
N LYS A 35 21.03 -20.48 -33.21
CA LYS A 35 21.32 -19.03 -33.33
C LYS A 35 22.13 -18.47 -32.16
N LYS A 36 22.52 -19.30 -31.17
CA LYS A 36 23.26 -18.88 -29.97
C LYS A 36 22.60 -17.69 -29.24
N MET A 37 21.28 -17.72 -29.10
CA MET A 37 20.53 -16.67 -28.41
C MET A 37 20.82 -16.70 -26.91
N ILE A 38 21.29 -15.57 -26.38
CA ILE A 38 21.59 -15.41 -24.95
C ILE A 38 20.34 -15.13 -24.09
N PHE A 39 19.20 -14.93 -24.74
CA PHE A 39 17.93 -14.59 -24.10
C PHE A 39 16.76 -15.19 -24.88
N MET A 40 15.96 -15.98 -24.18
CA MET A 40 14.65 -16.44 -24.63
C MET A 40 13.75 -16.66 -23.41
N ILE A 41 12.44 -16.70 -23.63
CA ILE A 41 11.46 -17.04 -22.60
C ILE A 41 10.82 -18.36 -23.00
N ILE A 42 10.76 -19.30 -22.05
CA ILE A 42 10.13 -20.61 -22.20
C ILE A 42 9.33 -20.96 -20.97
N HIS A 43 8.38 -21.88 -21.11
CA HIS A 43 7.51 -22.32 -20.01
C HIS A 43 8.02 -23.62 -19.39
N CYS A 44 7.96 -23.68 -18.05
CA CYS A 44 8.17 -24.94 -17.34
C CYS A 44 6.94 -25.85 -17.54
N PRO A 45 7.09 -27.10 -18.02
CA PRO A 45 5.94 -27.99 -18.23
C PRO A 45 5.34 -28.49 -16.92
N GLU A 46 6.07 -28.35 -15.81
CA GLU A 46 5.65 -28.86 -14.48
C GLU A 46 4.87 -27.83 -13.66
N CYS A 47 5.24 -26.55 -13.73
CA CYS A 47 4.59 -25.48 -12.96
C CYS A 47 3.99 -24.37 -13.83
N SER A 48 4.08 -24.51 -15.16
CA SER A 48 3.58 -23.56 -16.16
C SER A 48 4.20 -22.15 -16.10
N ARG A 49 5.15 -21.87 -15.20
CA ARG A 49 5.80 -20.56 -15.13
C ARG A 49 6.74 -20.32 -16.29
N GLU A 50 6.73 -19.09 -16.76
CA GLU A 50 7.73 -18.55 -17.67
C GLU A 50 9.05 -18.29 -16.95
N PHE A 51 10.16 -18.56 -17.63
CA PHE A 51 11.49 -18.21 -17.16
C PHE A 51 12.42 -17.83 -18.32
N LYS A 52 13.45 -17.04 -18.01
CA LYS A 52 14.50 -16.70 -18.97
C LYS A 52 15.44 -17.87 -19.14
N PHE A 53 15.84 -18.14 -20.38
CA PHE A 53 16.85 -19.14 -20.68
C PHE A 53 17.94 -18.59 -21.59
N ASN A 54 19.19 -18.98 -21.32
CA ASN A 54 20.36 -18.62 -22.12
C ASN A 54 20.92 -19.89 -22.76
N THR A 55 20.86 -20.00 -24.09
CA THR A 55 21.29 -21.23 -24.80
C THR A 55 22.80 -21.36 -24.93
N VAL A 56 23.56 -20.28 -24.68
CA VAL A 56 25.03 -20.28 -24.70
C VAL A 56 25.60 -20.74 -23.36
N GLN A 57 25.05 -20.23 -22.26
CA GLN A 57 25.45 -20.64 -20.90
C GLN A 57 24.71 -21.87 -20.40
N TRP A 58 23.67 -22.29 -21.11
CA TRP A 58 22.73 -23.34 -20.72
C TRP A 58 22.17 -23.15 -19.30
N LYS A 59 21.68 -21.93 -19.03
CA LYS A 59 21.21 -21.53 -17.70
C LYS A 59 19.84 -20.86 -17.75
N SER A 60 19.02 -21.20 -16.76
CA SER A 60 17.74 -20.58 -16.49
C SER A 60 17.86 -19.47 -15.45
N ASP A 61 17.07 -18.41 -15.60
CA ASP A 61 16.94 -17.34 -14.64
C ASP A 61 15.46 -16.95 -14.43
N LYS A 62 15.14 -16.43 -13.25
CA LYS A 62 13.78 -16.05 -12.86
C LYS A 62 13.27 -14.90 -13.73
N PHE A 63 11.96 -14.89 -13.98
CA PHE A 63 11.26 -13.90 -14.79
C PHE A 63 9.83 -13.68 -14.28
N GLY A 64 9.51 -12.47 -13.85
CA GLY A 64 8.12 -12.08 -13.57
C GLY A 64 7.48 -12.67 -12.31
N TYR A 65 8.11 -13.64 -11.63
CA TYR A 65 7.57 -14.25 -10.42
C TYR A 65 8.50 -14.11 -9.22
N SER A 66 7.93 -13.62 -8.12
CA SER A 66 8.55 -13.58 -6.79
C SER A 66 8.12 -14.81 -5.98
N ASP A 67 8.98 -15.24 -5.06
CA ASP A 67 8.65 -16.32 -4.13
C ASP A 67 7.52 -15.86 -3.20
N PRO A 68 6.35 -16.53 -3.19
CA PRO A 68 5.22 -16.13 -2.35
C PRO A 68 5.51 -16.33 -0.86
N ASN A 69 6.51 -17.13 -0.50
CA ASN A 69 6.89 -17.40 0.89
C ASN A 69 7.95 -16.44 1.41
N ILE A 70 8.48 -15.55 0.56
CA ILE A 70 9.38 -14.48 1.01
C ILE A 70 8.55 -13.24 1.26
N THR A 71 8.30 -12.95 2.53
CA THR A 71 7.89 -11.61 2.97
C THR A 71 9.06 -10.69 2.68
N ILE A 72 9.03 -10.00 1.53
CA ILE A 72 9.98 -8.91 1.28
C ILE A 72 9.62 -7.83 2.29
N GLU A 73 10.34 -7.76 3.40
CA GLU A 73 10.34 -6.58 4.25
C GLU A 73 10.77 -5.41 3.36
N LYS A 74 9.80 -4.62 2.90
CA LYS A 74 10.10 -3.34 2.26
C LYS A 74 10.91 -2.57 3.29
N LYS A 75 12.22 -2.41 3.05
CA LYS A 75 13.04 -1.50 3.85
C LYS A 75 12.31 -0.16 3.91
N GLY A 76 11.86 0.22 5.10
CA GLY A 76 11.17 1.48 5.33
C GLY A 76 12.00 2.63 4.78
N LYS A 77 11.32 3.64 4.24
CA LYS A 77 12.00 4.85 3.79
C LYS A 77 12.59 5.55 5.02
N THR A 78 13.72 6.22 4.84
CA THR A 78 14.30 7.05 5.90
C THR A 78 13.38 8.25 6.19
N ILE A 79 13.46 8.81 7.41
CA ILE A 79 12.69 10.02 7.79
C ILE A 79 12.91 11.14 6.76
N LYS A 80 14.15 11.38 6.33
CA LYS A 80 14.47 12.39 5.29
C LYS A 80 13.73 12.15 3.98
N GLN A 81 13.60 10.89 3.55
CA GLN A 81 12.85 10.54 2.34
C GLN A 81 11.34 10.71 2.53
N LEU A 82 10.82 10.39 3.72
CA LEU A 82 9.41 10.54 4.06
C LEU A 82 9.01 12.02 4.12
N THR A 83 9.81 12.87 4.79
CA THR A 83 9.62 14.32 4.79
C THR A 83 9.61 14.89 3.37
N ALA A 84 10.57 14.48 2.52
CA ALA A 84 10.59 14.93 1.13
C ALA A 84 9.36 14.48 0.31
N ILE A 85 8.70 13.38 0.68
CA ILE A 85 7.43 12.96 0.07
C ILE A 85 6.29 13.90 0.50
N LEU A 86 6.19 14.19 1.79
CA LEU A 86 5.19 15.10 2.36
C LEU A 86 5.33 16.51 1.79
N ASP A 87 6.56 17.04 1.72
CA ASP A 87 6.85 18.37 1.16
C ASP A 87 6.40 18.50 -0.30
N ARG A 88 6.71 17.48 -1.13
CA ARG A 88 6.30 17.45 -2.54
C ARG A 88 4.79 17.39 -2.69
N ALA A 89 4.12 16.67 -1.79
CA ALA A 89 2.66 16.57 -1.76
C ALA A 89 2.00 17.80 -1.11
N LYS A 90 2.79 18.75 -0.56
CA LYS A 90 2.32 19.91 0.20
C LYS A 90 1.39 19.50 1.35
N VAL A 91 1.76 18.43 2.05
CA VAL A 91 1.06 17.96 3.24
C VAL A 91 1.79 18.47 4.47
N ASP A 92 1.10 19.25 5.29
CA ASP A 92 1.63 19.80 6.53
C ASP A 92 1.05 19.03 7.72
N ILE A 93 1.89 18.24 8.38
CA ILE A 93 1.51 17.46 9.56
C ILE A 93 1.78 18.31 10.80
N PRO A 94 0.85 18.38 11.78
CA PRO A 94 1.11 19.11 13.02
C PRO A 94 2.42 18.65 13.67
N LEU A 95 3.33 19.57 13.96
CA LEU A 95 4.71 19.27 14.37
C LEU A 95 4.77 18.30 15.56
N ALA A 96 3.91 18.50 16.56
CA ALA A 96 3.84 17.63 17.74
C ALA A 96 3.47 16.17 17.37
N TYR A 97 2.64 15.98 16.35
CA TYR A 97 2.30 14.65 15.87
C TYR A 97 3.40 14.06 15.00
N PHE A 98 4.09 14.88 14.20
CA PHE A 98 5.28 14.43 13.48
C PHE A 98 6.38 13.93 14.44
N ASP A 99 6.66 14.69 15.51
CA ASP A 99 7.60 14.31 16.55
C ASP A 99 7.18 13.00 17.24
N TYR A 100 5.89 12.84 17.53
CA TYR A 100 5.33 11.60 18.06
C TYR A 100 5.55 10.41 17.13
N LEU A 101 5.29 10.56 15.82
CA LEU A 101 5.44 9.51 14.81
C LEU A 101 6.89 9.00 14.67
N ILE A 102 7.88 9.85 14.90
CA ILE A 102 9.30 9.48 14.82
C ILE A 102 9.92 9.13 16.18
N SER A 103 9.14 9.24 17.25
CA SER A 103 9.58 8.91 18.60
C SER A 103 9.57 7.40 18.85
N GLY A 104 10.24 6.98 19.93
CA GLY A 104 10.10 5.61 20.44
C GLY A 104 8.79 5.35 21.19
N GLU A 105 7.91 6.36 21.30
CA GLU A 105 6.66 6.31 22.06
C GLU A 105 5.43 6.17 21.15
N PHE A 106 5.62 6.06 19.83
CA PHE A 106 4.53 5.82 18.90
C PHE A 106 3.80 4.50 19.24
N ASP A 107 2.48 4.58 19.36
CA ASP A 107 1.61 3.43 19.54
C ASP A 107 0.67 3.35 18.34
N SER A 108 0.70 2.22 17.65
CA SER A 108 -0.14 2.00 16.48
C SER A 108 -1.57 1.64 16.86
N GLN A 109 -1.87 1.37 18.13
CA GLN A 109 -3.20 1.02 18.60
C GLN A 109 -3.78 2.12 19.48
N ILE A 110 -4.97 2.61 19.12
CA ILE A 110 -5.69 3.57 19.95
C ILE A 110 -7.15 3.16 20.14
N SER A 111 -7.56 3.10 21.40
CA SER A 111 -8.98 2.97 21.75
C SER A 111 -9.62 4.36 21.72
N ILE A 112 -10.64 4.53 20.89
CA ILE A 112 -11.45 5.76 20.81
C ILE A 112 -12.81 5.55 21.47
N PHE A 113 -13.38 4.36 21.28
CA PHE A 113 -14.63 3.94 21.88
C PHE A 113 -14.40 2.71 22.74
N SER A 114 -14.92 2.73 23.96
CA SER A 114 -14.73 1.65 24.94
C SER A 114 -15.36 0.31 24.55
N ASN A 115 -16.33 0.33 23.62
CA ASN A 115 -17.10 -0.85 23.18
C ASN A 115 -16.85 -1.22 21.71
N GLU A 116 -15.87 -0.60 21.06
CA GLU A 116 -15.52 -0.90 19.65
C GLU A 116 -14.07 -1.37 19.53
N GLU A 117 -13.72 -1.84 18.34
CA GLU A 117 -12.34 -2.19 18.02
C GLU A 117 -11.43 -0.96 18.09
N ASN A 118 -10.15 -1.20 18.38
CA ASN A 118 -9.16 -0.13 18.38
C ASN A 118 -8.90 0.35 16.96
N PHE A 119 -8.66 1.66 16.82
CA PHE A 119 -8.12 2.22 15.60
C PHE A 119 -6.65 1.84 15.46
N ASN A 120 -6.28 1.48 14.23
CA ASN A 120 -4.90 1.31 13.81
C ASN A 120 -4.37 2.67 13.34
N LEU A 121 -3.49 3.31 14.11
CA LEU A 121 -2.77 4.50 13.67
C LEU A 121 -1.70 4.13 12.66
N TYR A 122 -1.61 4.94 11.61
CA TYR A 122 -0.60 4.79 10.57
C TYR A 122 0.73 5.35 11.04
N ASP A 123 1.79 4.56 10.92
CA ASP A 123 3.15 5.06 11.07
C ASP A 123 3.53 6.02 9.92
N LEU A 124 4.67 6.71 10.05
CA LEU A 124 5.10 7.69 9.04
C LEU A 124 5.31 7.07 7.64
N ASN A 125 5.71 5.79 7.55
CA ASN A 125 5.83 5.11 6.27
C ASN A 125 4.44 4.91 5.64
N GLN A 126 3.50 4.39 6.42
CA GLN A 126 2.11 4.13 6.03
C GLN A 126 1.40 5.41 5.59
N LEU A 127 1.58 6.52 6.31
CA LEU A 127 1.06 7.85 5.93
C LEU A 127 1.55 8.30 4.55
N CYS A 128 2.79 7.93 4.20
CA CYS A 128 3.44 8.25 2.92
C CYS A 128 3.28 7.15 1.85
N GLU A 129 2.51 6.10 2.11
CA GLU A 129 2.16 5.12 1.08
C GLU A 129 1.15 5.71 0.11
N LYS A 130 1.17 5.19 -1.12
CA LYS A 130 0.20 5.57 -2.14
C LYS A 130 -0.96 4.59 -2.10
N ILE A 131 -2.16 5.12 -2.03
CA ILE A 131 -3.39 4.36 -2.23
C ILE A 131 -4.07 4.81 -3.52
N ASN A 132 -4.95 3.96 -4.03
CA ASN A 132 -5.81 4.28 -5.17
C ASN A 132 -7.23 4.52 -4.66
N VAL A 133 -7.80 5.66 -5.00
CA VAL A 133 -9.22 5.97 -4.79
C VAL A 133 -9.79 6.31 -6.17
N ASP A 134 -10.66 5.45 -6.67
CA ASP A 134 -11.32 5.55 -7.98
C ASP A 134 -10.38 5.91 -9.13
N GLY A 135 -9.26 5.18 -9.24
CA GLY A 135 -8.29 5.33 -10.31
C GLY A 135 -7.25 6.44 -10.07
N THR A 136 -7.46 7.31 -9.08
CA THR A 136 -6.52 8.38 -8.74
C THR A 136 -5.64 7.98 -7.56
N SER A 137 -4.33 8.26 -7.66
CA SER A 137 -3.37 7.92 -6.63
C SER A 137 -3.17 9.07 -5.63
N TYR A 138 -3.37 8.79 -4.35
CA TYR A 138 -3.18 9.71 -3.23
C TYR A 138 -2.20 9.15 -2.21
N LEU A 139 -1.56 10.01 -1.41
CA LEU A 139 -0.93 9.53 -0.18
C LEU A 139 -2.01 9.10 0.82
N THR A 140 -1.76 8.07 1.62
CA THR A 140 -2.69 7.61 2.67
C THR A 140 -3.16 8.76 3.56
N ILE A 141 -2.26 9.65 3.95
CA ILE A 141 -2.61 10.82 4.78
C ILE A 141 -3.57 11.82 4.10
N SER A 142 -3.63 11.81 2.77
CA SER A 142 -4.47 12.71 1.96
C SER A 142 -5.64 11.97 1.28
N GLN A 143 -5.96 10.75 1.71
CA GLN A 143 -6.94 9.91 1.03
C GLN A 143 -8.36 10.50 1.00
N LEU A 144 -8.73 11.33 1.99
CA LEU A 144 -10.01 12.02 2.01
C LEU A 144 -10.24 12.91 0.77
N LYS A 145 -9.18 13.41 0.12
CA LYS A 145 -9.32 14.14 -1.15
C LYS A 145 -9.96 13.27 -2.23
N GLY A 146 -9.54 12.01 -2.30
CA GLY A 146 -10.10 11.03 -3.23
C GLY A 146 -11.54 10.73 -2.89
N PHE A 147 -11.84 10.33 -1.65
CA PHE A 147 -13.19 9.95 -1.26
C PHE A 147 -14.19 11.09 -1.42
N VAL A 148 -13.82 12.30 -1.02
CA VAL A 148 -14.65 13.49 -1.21
C VAL A 148 -14.87 13.78 -2.69
N HIS A 149 -13.82 13.69 -3.51
CA HIS A 149 -13.96 13.91 -4.95
C HIS A 149 -14.99 12.96 -5.56
N SER A 150 -14.89 11.67 -5.27
CA SER A 150 -15.84 10.65 -5.72
C SER A 150 -17.26 10.90 -5.20
N LEU A 151 -17.42 11.30 -3.94
CA LEU A 151 -18.72 11.65 -3.36
C LEU A 151 -19.36 12.88 -4.04
N LEU A 152 -18.57 13.89 -4.41
CA LEU A 152 -19.06 15.06 -5.12
C LEU A 152 -19.43 14.75 -6.58
N GLU A 153 -18.86 13.71 -7.19
CA GLU A 153 -19.26 13.27 -8.54
C GLU A 153 -20.61 12.55 -8.55
N ILE A 154 -20.95 11.84 -7.47
CA ILE A 154 -22.19 11.06 -7.37
C ILE A 154 -23.30 11.76 -6.59
N THR A 155 -22.99 12.85 -5.87
CA THR A 155 -23.97 13.61 -5.09
C THR A 155 -23.91 15.10 -5.42
N ASP A 156 -25.07 15.74 -5.55
CA ASP A 156 -25.17 17.21 -5.61
C ASP A 156 -25.01 17.88 -4.23
N ARG A 157 -24.52 17.15 -3.22
CA ARG A 157 -24.43 17.64 -1.83
C ARG A 157 -23.08 18.30 -1.59
N ILE A 158 -23.11 19.46 -0.97
CA ILE A 158 -21.90 20.22 -0.61
C ILE A 158 -21.41 19.85 0.80
N SER A 159 -22.26 19.25 1.63
CA SER A 159 -21.95 18.80 2.99
C SER A 159 -22.60 17.46 3.34
N PRO A 160 -22.03 16.71 4.31
CA PRO A 160 -22.76 15.67 5.03
C PRO A 160 -23.99 16.25 5.73
N LYS A 161 -24.99 15.40 6.02
CA LYS A 161 -26.23 15.86 6.66
C LYS A 161 -25.97 16.25 8.12
N GLY A 162 -26.32 17.48 8.48
CA GLY A 162 -26.35 17.93 9.88
C GLY A 162 -24.98 18.16 10.53
N GLN A 163 -23.95 18.44 9.74
CA GLN A 163 -22.56 18.59 10.20
C GLN A 163 -22.00 19.98 9.86
N ASP A 164 -21.10 20.50 10.69
CA ASP A 164 -20.46 21.82 10.52
C ASP A 164 -19.36 21.83 9.43
N LEU A 165 -18.90 20.66 8.99
CA LEU A 165 -17.90 20.50 7.95
C LEU A 165 -18.57 20.28 6.60
N ASN A 166 -18.20 21.08 5.60
CA ASN A 166 -18.54 20.76 4.21
C ASN A 166 -17.53 19.77 3.62
N TYR A 167 -17.83 19.17 2.48
CA TYR A 167 -16.94 18.19 1.86
C TYR A 167 -15.56 18.78 1.48
N LYS A 168 -15.51 20.04 1.07
CA LYS A 168 -14.24 20.71 0.77
C LYS A 168 -13.36 20.79 2.03
N ASP A 169 -13.95 21.04 3.19
CA ASP A 169 -13.24 21.04 4.46
C ASP A 169 -12.72 19.64 4.80
N ILE A 170 -13.57 18.61 4.64
CA ILE A 170 -13.20 17.20 4.85
C ILE A 170 -12.02 16.81 3.95
N SER A 171 -11.99 17.26 2.69
CA SER A 171 -10.89 16.94 1.77
C SER A 171 -9.52 17.48 2.22
N ASN A 172 -9.49 18.47 3.12
CA ASN A 172 -8.26 19.03 3.64
C ASN A 172 -7.83 18.38 4.97
N CYS A 173 -8.71 17.61 5.62
CA CYS A 173 -8.36 16.87 6.83
C CYS A 173 -7.31 15.78 6.53
N LEU A 174 -6.49 15.48 7.54
CA LEU A 174 -5.38 14.52 7.41
C LEU A 174 -5.79 13.17 8.01
N THR A 175 -5.81 12.11 7.22
CA THR A 175 -6.10 10.76 7.73
C THR A 175 -4.89 10.20 8.46
N ILE A 176 -5.09 9.73 9.69
CA ILE A 176 -4.03 9.25 10.57
C ILE A 176 -4.21 7.80 11.05
N GLY A 177 -5.36 7.20 10.78
CA GLY A 177 -5.59 5.80 11.12
C GLY A 177 -6.92 5.30 10.59
N SER A 178 -7.18 4.01 10.83
CA SER A 178 -8.43 3.37 10.42
C SER A 178 -8.85 2.24 11.35
N GLU A 179 -10.16 2.02 11.43
CA GLU A 179 -10.81 0.87 12.02
C GLU A 179 -11.82 0.35 11.00
N ASN A 180 -11.60 -0.86 10.48
CA ASN A 180 -12.36 -1.39 9.35
C ASN A 180 -12.41 -0.41 8.16
N THR A 181 -13.59 0.09 7.78
CA THR A 181 -13.74 1.11 6.72
C THR A 181 -13.69 2.55 7.25
N LYS A 182 -13.78 2.75 8.57
CA LYS A 182 -13.79 4.08 9.19
C LYS A 182 -12.40 4.70 9.19
N LEU A 183 -12.32 6.00 8.88
CA LEU A 183 -11.06 6.75 8.81
C LEU A 183 -10.99 7.80 9.91
N LEU A 184 -9.95 7.72 10.74
CA LEU A 184 -9.64 8.73 11.76
C LEU A 184 -8.84 9.86 11.15
N CYS A 185 -9.31 11.10 11.31
CA CYS A 185 -8.77 12.25 10.60
C CYS A 185 -8.60 13.47 11.51
N ILE A 186 -7.51 14.22 11.32
CA ILE A 186 -7.23 15.49 11.99
C ILE A 186 -7.93 16.62 11.23
N ASP A 187 -8.65 17.48 11.96
CA ASP A 187 -9.23 18.70 11.42
C ASP A 187 -8.11 19.67 11.00
N TYR A 188 -8.12 20.07 9.72
CA TYR A 188 -7.08 20.94 9.17
C TYR A 188 -7.11 22.36 9.74
N ARG A 189 -8.24 22.80 10.33
CA ARG A 189 -8.46 24.18 10.77
C ARG A 189 -7.81 24.46 12.12
N ASP A 190 -7.88 23.49 13.04
CA ASP A 190 -7.32 23.62 14.39
C ASP A 190 -6.14 22.66 14.66
N GLN A 191 -5.87 21.74 13.73
CA GLN A 191 -4.77 20.77 13.80
C GLN A 191 -4.79 19.89 15.06
N ASN A 192 -5.94 19.75 15.72
CA ASN A 192 -6.04 19.02 16.99
C ASN A 192 -7.37 18.26 17.17
N SER A 193 -8.49 18.79 16.69
CA SER A 193 -9.76 18.07 16.73
C SER A 193 -9.70 16.85 15.82
N LEU A 194 -10.29 15.74 16.28
CA LEU A 194 -10.38 14.52 15.50
C LEU A 194 -11.80 14.27 15.04
N TRP A 195 -11.89 13.67 13.87
CA TRP A 195 -13.12 13.28 13.22
C TRP A 195 -13.01 11.85 12.68
N ILE A 196 -14.12 11.13 12.65
CA ILE A 196 -14.23 9.84 11.99
C ILE A 196 -15.04 10.03 10.72
N PHE A 197 -14.45 9.70 9.58
CA PHE A 197 -15.12 9.69 8.29
C PHE A 197 -15.55 8.26 7.93
N HIS A 198 -16.78 8.13 7.44
CA HIS A 198 -17.41 6.86 7.06
C HIS A 198 -17.55 6.82 5.54
N PRO A 199 -16.62 6.19 4.80
CA PRO A 199 -16.62 6.19 3.34
C PRO A 199 -17.90 5.64 2.71
N ASP A 200 -18.53 4.65 3.34
CA ASP A 200 -19.73 3.97 2.84
C ASP A 200 -20.97 4.88 2.80
N GLY A 201 -21.05 5.85 3.72
CA GLY A 201 -22.17 6.80 3.83
C GLY A 201 -21.82 8.24 3.44
N GLY A 202 -20.52 8.56 3.40
CA GLY A 202 -20.02 9.94 3.28
C GLY A 202 -20.27 10.79 4.53
N ASP A 203 -20.67 10.17 5.63
CA ASP A 203 -20.88 10.85 6.90
C ASP A 203 -19.56 11.07 7.64
N ILE A 204 -19.52 12.10 8.47
CA ILE A 204 -18.38 12.41 9.32
C ILE A 204 -18.87 12.72 10.73
N GLU A 205 -18.13 12.34 11.77
CA GLU A 205 -18.49 12.60 13.16
C GLU A 205 -17.30 13.15 13.94
N ARG A 206 -17.54 14.16 14.78
CA ARG A 206 -16.52 14.68 15.68
C ARG A 206 -16.43 13.81 16.92
N ILE A 207 -15.22 13.48 17.34
CA ILE A 207 -14.99 12.72 18.57
C ILE A 207 -14.44 13.61 19.69
N SER A 208 -14.57 13.13 20.93
CA SER A 208 -14.11 13.85 22.14
C SER A 208 -12.59 13.77 22.34
N VAL A 209 -11.95 12.73 21.80
CA VAL A 209 -10.50 12.53 21.82
C VAL A 209 -9.84 13.51 20.84
N THR A 210 -8.80 14.19 21.28
CA THR A 210 -7.99 15.11 20.46
C THR A 210 -6.66 14.49 20.05
N LEU A 211 -5.98 15.08 19.07
CA LEU A 211 -4.63 14.68 18.69
C LEU A 211 -3.65 14.78 19.88
N GLU A 212 -3.78 15.81 20.71
CA GLU A 212 -3.02 15.95 21.94
C GLU A 212 -3.28 14.79 22.93
N ASN A 213 -4.52 14.30 23.01
CA ASN A 213 -4.85 13.11 23.81
C ASN A 213 -4.13 11.86 23.30
N ILE A 214 -4.02 11.68 21.97
CA ILE A 214 -3.25 10.60 21.35
C ILE A 214 -1.78 10.71 21.74
N ILE A 215 -1.16 11.87 21.49
CA ILE A 215 0.27 12.11 21.70
C ILE A 215 0.64 11.91 23.18
N LYS A 216 -0.18 12.43 24.10
CA LYS A 216 0.07 12.32 25.56
C LYS A 216 -0.45 11.03 26.18
N ARG A 217 -1.15 10.18 25.42
CA ARG A 217 -1.85 8.98 25.91
C ARG A 217 -2.84 9.28 27.05
N GLN A 218 -3.55 10.39 26.98
CA GLN A 218 -4.47 10.85 28.03
C GLN A 218 -5.94 10.69 27.60
N ASN A 219 -6.80 10.25 28.52
CA ASN A 219 -8.27 10.18 28.33
C ASN A 219 -8.75 9.30 27.17
N LEU A 220 -8.06 8.20 26.87
CA LEU A 220 -8.47 7.25 25.82
C LEU A 220 -9.61 6.28 26.24
N ASN A 221 -10.10 6.38 27.48
CA ASN A 221 -11.07 5.45 28.07
C ASN A 221 -12.15 6.19 28.89
N LYS A 222 -13.03 6.97 28.25
CA LYS A 222 -14.27 7.40 28.91
C LYS A 222 -15.49 6.79 28.23
#